data_AF-A0A1B7T828-F1
#
_entry.id   AF-A0A1B7T828-F1
#
_cell.length_a   1.000
_cell.length_b   1.000
_cell.length_c   1.000
_cell.angle_alpha   90.00
_cell.angle_beta   90.00
_cell.angle_gamma   90.00
#
_symmetry.space_group_name_H-M   'P 1'
#
loop_
_entity.id
_entity.type
_entity.pdbx_description
1 polymer ?
#
loop_
_entity_poly.entity_id
_entity_poly.type
_entity_poly.pdbx_seq_one_letter_code
_entity_poly.pdbx_strand_id
1 'polypeptide(L)'
;MEYIYKPYIFVGAGLATLACVNNLIESDEKEISKNDILILEAMDYKGGRMKTHQPENLEIGASWLHDSLDNKVLDYMVENDLITFEKTHFDDIHKSKKVVGYFDDNVKLLLFNGQSYTNNSKFRLEILLDEFEKYVENYFFQEENLQKDPSLKWIFLKYINERKHYFKASHSKKQLELLSLFVRYVETWHGISWENLSAKYAFMHSMGQNILCFGFYKFINYLSEGITINYNENVSSIVKRTNQYIINDKYVTENCIISVPQSCFNEIKFNDNLINQELKESYDKLHYGSLGKIIIELDKDFDLENTRLYHMGQIKPNDSVLIEKAMSDDGIESITTKSLIESYNTNEGNATLENFCDWPMLIVNHQSIISKPILLILTQEPVTSLLEKSFSISP
;
A
#
# COMPACT_ATOMS: atom_id res chain seq x y z
N MET A 1 38.97 -7.38 -18.85
CA MET A 1 37.72 -8.14 -18.64
C MET A 1 36.85 -7.91 -19.86
N GLU A 2 36.22 -8.96 -20.37
CA GLU A 2 35.28 -8.86 -21.47
C GLU A 2 33.90 -8.60 -20.87
N TYR A 3 33.27 -7.47 -21.25
CA TYR A 3 31.95 -7.11 -20.75
C TYR A 3 30.87 -7.91 -21.47
N ILE A 4 29.76 -8.20 -20.78
CA ILE A 4 28.57 -8.75 -21.41
C ILE A 4 27.78 -7.59 -22.03
N TYR A 5 27.73 -7.53 -23.35
CA TYR A 5 27.01 -6.49 -24.09
C TYR A 5 25.56 -6.88 -24.39
N LYS A 6 24.63 -5.96 -24.11
CA LYS A 6 23.22 -6.02 -24.55
C LYS A 6 22.75 -4.62 -24.96
N PRO A 7 21.99 -4.45 -26.05
CA PRO A 7 21.47 -3.14 -26.46
C PRO A 7 20.59 -2.45 -25.40
N TYR A 8 19.80 -3.23 -24.67
CA TYR A 8 18.94 -2.76 -23.58
C TYR A 8 19.15 -3.60 -22.32
N ILE A 9 19.46 -2.94 -21.21
CA ILE A 9 19.51 -3.57 -19.89
C ILE A 9 18.51 -2.90 -18.95
N PHE A 10 17.70 -3.72 -18.29
CA PHE A 10 16.76 -3.31 -17.26
C PHE A 10 17.24 -3.77 -15.89
N VAL A 11 17.08 -2.92 -14.87
CA VAL A 11 17.43 -3.22 -13.48
C VAL A 11 16.15 -3.36 -12.66
N GLY A 12 15.86 -4.60 -12.24
CA GLY A 12 14.63 -5.04 -11.60
C GLY A 12 13.66 -5.70 -12.57
N ALA A 13 13.12 -6.87 -12.21
CA ALA A 13 12.14 -7.67 -12.94
C ALA A 13 10.72 -7.55 -12.34
N GLY A 14 10.37 -6.37 -11.82
CA GLY A 14 9.01 -6.06 -11.38
C GLY A 14 8.05 -5.77 -12.53
N LEU A 15 6.76 -5.57 -12.23
CA LEU A 15 5.73 -5.26 -13.23
C LEU A 15 6.13 -4.10 -14.16
N ALA A 16 6.73 -3.04 -13.62
CA ALA A 16 7.14 -1.86 -14.40
C ALA A 16 8.10 -2.23 -15.54
N THR A 17 9.15 -3.00 -15.26
CA THR A 17 10.09 -3.47 -16.30
C THR A 17 9.39 -4.41 -17.28
N LEU A 18 8.62 -5.38 -16.78
CA LEU A 18 7.99 -6.37 -17.64
C LEU A 18 6.99 -5.73 -18.61
N ALA A 19 6.19 -4.76 -18.13
CA ALA A 19 5.30 -3.99 -18.98
C ALA A 19 6.06 -3.12 -19.99
N CYS A 20 7.12 -2.43 -19.56
CA CYS A 20 7.96 -1.62 -20.44
C CYS A 20 8.59 -2.46 -21.56
N VAL A 21 9.11 -3.65 -21.22
CA VAL A 21 9.71 -4.57 -22.19
C VAL A 21 8.68 -5.04 -23.22
N ASN A 22 7.47 -5.42 -22.81
CA ASN A 22 6.43 -5.84 -23.77
C ASN A 22 6.04 -4.67 -24.69
N ASN A 23 5.82 -3.47 -24.15
CA ASN A 23 5.51 -2.28 -24.96
C ASN A 23 6.63 -1.94 -25.96
N LEU A 24 7.90 -2.13 -25.59
CA LEU A 24 9.03 -1.88 -26.50
C LEU A 24 9.12 -2.91 -27.62
N ILE A 25 8.82 -4.18 -27.33
CA ILE A 25 8.82 -5.25 -28.33
C ILE A 25 7.62 -5.14 -29.28
N GLU A 26 6.45 -4.73 -28.76
CA GLU A 26 5.22 -4.56 -29.54
C GLU A 26 5.19 -3.26 -30.35
N SER A 27 6.12 -2.32 -30.09
CA SER A 27 6.16 -1.06 -30.82
C SER A 27 6.64 -1.25 -32.26
N ASP A 28 5.84 -0.79 -33.23
CA ASP A 28 6.17 -0.87 -34.67
C ASP A 28 7.33 0.05 -35.10
N GLU A 29 7.81 0.94 -34.23
CA GLU A 29 8.78 1.99 -34.58
C GLU A 29 10.23 1.49 -34.62
N LYS A 30 10.55 0.40 -33.92
CA LYS A 30 11.91 -0.16 -33.85
C LYS A 30 11.84 -1.68 -33.84
N GLU A 31 12.65 -2.34 -34.66
CA GLU A 31 12.85 -3.80 -34.63
C GLU A 31 13.63 -4.21 -33.36
N ILE A 32 13.02 -4.10 -32.18
CA ILE A 32 13.58 -4.58 -30.91
C ILE A 32 13.08 -6.01 -30.68
N SER A 33 14.00 -6.97 -30.62
CA SER A 33 13.67 -8.35 -30.32
C SER A 33 13.92 -8.67 -28.84
N LYS A 34 13.31 -9.77 -28.34
CA LYS A 34 13.59 -10.30 -27.00
C LYS A 34 15.08 -10.59 -26.76
N ASN A 35 15.86 -10.85 -27.82
CA ASN A 35 17.29 -11.12 -27.71
C ASN A 35 18.14 -9.87 -27.46
N ASP A 36 17.59 -8.68 -27.73
CA ASP A 36 18.26 -7.40 -27.50
C ASP A 36 18.15 -6.93 -26.04
N ILE A 37 17.34 -7.65 -25.25
CA ILE A 37 16.97 -7.29 -23.89
C ILE A 37 17.64 -8.24 -22.88
N LEU A 38 18.10 -7.66 -21.78
CA LEU A 38 18.50 -8.39 -20.59
C LEU A 38 17.95 -7.69 -19.35
N ILE A 39 17.31 -8.45 -18.47
CA ILE A 39 16.86 -7.96 -17.16
C ILE A 39 17.81 -8.49 -16.08
N LEU A 40 18.27 -7.62 -15.20
CA LEU A 40 19.05 -7.96 -14.01
C LEU A 40 18.13 -7.85 -12.80
N GLU A 41 17.91 -8.96 -12.10
CA GLU A 41 17.04 -9.04 -10.93
C GLU A 41 17.87 -9.44 -9.70
N ALA A 42 17.76 -8.64 -8.63
CA ALA A 42 18.53 -8.86 -7.41
C ALA A 42 18.04 -10.10 -6.66
N MET A 43 16.74 -10.40 -6.74
CA MET A 43 16.12 -11.57 -6.11
C MET A 43 16.27 -12.84 -6.95
N ASP A 44 15.96 -13.99 -6.36
CA ASP A 44 15.86 -15.27 -7.04
C ASP A 44 14.50 -15.49 -7.75
N TYR A 45 13.65 -14.47 -7.75
CA TYR A 45 12.32 -14.47 -8.37
C TYR A 45 12.02 -13.15 -9.10
N LYS A 46 11.08 -13.21 -10.04
CA LYS A 46 10.55 -12.06 -10.80
C LYS A 46 9.20 -11.60 -10.25
N GLY A 47 8.74 -10.42 -10.66
CA GLY A 47 7.47 -9.81 -10.24
C GLY A 47 7.62 -8.74 -9.15
N GLY A 48 8.74 -8.74 -8.43
CA GLY A 48 9.03 -7.75 -7.40
C GLY A 48 7.98 -7.76 -6.29
N ARG A 49 7.24 -6.65 -6.13
CA ARG A 49 6.16 -6.51 -5.15
C ARG A 49 4.82 -7.14 -5.58
N MET A 50 4.73 -7.73 -6.78
CA MET A 50 3.65 -8.63 -7.16
C MET A 50 4.12 -10.08 -6.95
N LYS A 51 3.92 -10.58 -5.73
CA LYS A 51 4.43 -11.89 -5.32
C LYS A 51 3.30 -12.74 -4.76
N THR A 52 3.18 -13.94 -5.34
CA THR A 52 2.32 -15.01 -4.85
C THR A 52 3.18 -16.02 -4.09
N HIS A 53 2.82 -16.35 -2.85
CA HIS A 53 3.45 -17.42 -2.08
C HIS A 53 3.01 -18.79 -2.62
N GLN A 54 3.92 -19.76 -2.61
CA GLN A 54 3.68 -21.12 -3.09
C GLN A 54 4.03 -22.10 -1.96
N PRO A 55 3.32 -23.22 -1.80
CA PRO A 55 2.28 -23.77 -2.71
C PRO A 55 0.86 -23.22 -2.52
N GLU A 56 0.61 -22.39 -1.51
CA GLU A 56 -0.73 -21.93 -1.12
C GLU A 56 -1.33 -20.94 -2.12
N ASN A 57 -0.53 -20.42 -3.07
CA ASN A 57 -0.96 -19.49 -4.11
C ASN A 57 -1.67 -18.23 -3.54
N LEU A 58 -1.20 -17.77 -2.38
CA LEU A 58 -1.73 -16.59 -1.72
C LEU A 58 -0.89 -15.36 -2.09
N GLU A 59 -1.57 -14.27 -2.42
CA GLU A 59 -0.90 -13.02 -2.79
C GLU A 59 -0.32 -12.33 -1.54
N ILE A 60 1.00 -12.43 -1.38
CA ILE A 60 1.75 -11.78 -0.28
C ILE A 60 2.27 -10.39 -0.67
N GLY A 61 2.23 -10.05 -1.96
CA GLY A 61 2.51 -8.72 -2.50
C GLY A 61 1.25 -7.90 -2.75
N ALA A 62 1.08 -7.31 -3.94
CA ALA A 62 -0.19 -6.72 -4.35
C ALA A 62 -1.30 -7.80 -4.45
N SER A 63 -2.52 -7.47 -4.01
CA SER A 63 -3.69 -8.37 -4.08
C SER A 63 -4.88 -7.80 -4.84
N TRP A 64 -4.98 -6.48 -5.00
CA TRP A 64 -6.11 -5.86 -5.67
C TRP A 64 -5.68 -5.16 -6.95
N LEU A 65 -6.55 -5.22 -7.96
CA LEU A 65 -6.62 -4.19 -8.99
C LEU A 65 -7.58 -3.11 -8.48
N HIS A 66 -7.03 -1.93 -8.18
CA HIS A 66 -7.81 -0.75 -7.77
C HIS A 66 -8.34 0.00 -9.00
N ASP A 67 -9.27 0.93 -8.79
CA ASP A 67 -9.71 1.89 -9.81
C ASP A 67 -10.26 1.24 -11.10
N SER A 68 -11.17 0.26 -10.96
CA SER A 68 -11.67 -0.54 -12.08
C SER A 68 -12.29 0.25 -13.25
N LEU A 69 -12.59 1.55 -13.10
CA LEU A 69 -13.09 2.40 -14.18
C LEU A 69 -11.98 2.96 -15.09
N ASP A 70 -10.72 3.01 -14.64
CA ASP A 70 -9.60 3.55 -15.44
C ASP A 70 -8.27 2.81 -15.20
N ASN A 71 -8.33 1.54 -14.82
CA ASN A 71 -7.12 0.75 -14.60
C ASN A 71 -6.62 0.12 -15.90
N LYS A 72 -5.54 0.68 -16.47
CA LYS A 72 -4.93 0.16 -17.71
C LYS A 72 -4.35 -1.24 -17.61
N VAL A 73 -3.96 -1.69 -16.42
CA VAL A 73 -3.53 -3.08 -16.21
C VAL A 73 -4.73 -4.01 -16.31
N LEU A 74 -5.86 -3.62 -15.72
CA LEU A 74 -7.12 -4.37 -15.85
C LEU A 74 -7.57 -4.43 -17.32
N ASP A 75 -7.59 -3.29 -18.02
CA ASP A 75 -7.95 -3.22 -19.44
C ASP A 75 -7.07 -4.19 -20.27
N TYR A 76 -5.75 -4.11 -20.09
CA TYR A 76 -4.80 -5.01 -20.77
C TYR A 76 -5.06 -6.49 -20.46
N MET A 77 -5.32 -6.83 -19.20
CA MET A 77 -5.60 -8.21 -18.79
C MET A 77 -6.91 -8.74 -19.38
N VAL A 78 -7.93 -7.89 -19.53
CA VAL A 78 -9.20 -8.26 -20.18
C VAL A 78 -9.01 -8.44 -21.68
N GLU A 79 -8.35 -7.49 -22.35
CA GLU A 79 -8.12 -7.51 -23.80
C GLU A 79 -7.29 -8.72 -24.25
N ASN A 80 -6.34 -9.15 -23.42
CA ASN A 80 -5.47 -10.30 -23.70
C ASN A 80 -5.96 -11.62 -23.08
N ASP A 81 -7.20 -11.66 -22.57
CA ASP A 81 -7.80 -12.87 -21.99
C ASP A 81 -7.00 -13.48 -20.80
N LEU A 82 -6.39 -12.61 -19.98
CA LEU A 82 -5.50 -12.97 -18.86
C LEU A 82 -6.18 -12.99 -17.50
N ILE A 83 -7.42 -12.49 -17.40
CA ILE A 83 -8.23 -12.47 -16.18
C ILE A 83 -9.62 -13.07 -16.41
N THR A 84 -10.16 -13.72 -15.39
CA THR A 84 -11.56 -14.18 -15.34
C THR A 84 -12.23 -13.75 -14.03
N PHE A 85 -13.53 -13.53 -14.08
CA PHE A 85 -14.36 -13.16 -12.92
C PHE A 85 -15.34 -14.28 -12.51
N GLU A 86 -15.12 -15.50 -13.01
CA GLU A 86 -15.93 -16.65 -12.65
C GLU A 86 -15.72 -17.01 -11.18
N LYS A 87 -16.82 -17.09 -10.42
CA LYS A 87 -16.79 -17.58 -9.04
C LYS A 87 -16.32 -19.03 -9.02
N THR A 88 -15.21 -19.29 -8.33
CA THR A 88 -14.60 -20.61 -8.24
C THR A 88 -14.19 -20.92 -6.80
N HIS A 89 -14.17 -22.20 -6.44
CA HIS A 89 -13.60 -22.62 -5.16
C HIS A 89 -12.08 -22.44 -5.17
N PHE A 90 -11.47 -22.23 -3.99
CA PHE A 90 -10.03 -22.06 -3.86
C PHE A 90 -9.21 -23.12 -4.61
N ASP A 91 -9.60 -24.41 -4.50
CA ASP A 91 -8.91 -25.53 -5.15
C ASP A 91 -8.95 -25.47 -6.69
N ASP A 92 -9.87 -24.71 -7.26
CA ASP A 92 -10.02 -24.53 -8.71
C ASP A 92 -9.28 -23.29 -9.22
N ILE A 93 -8.94 -22.33 -8.35
CA ILE A 93 -8.18 -21.11 -8.72
C ILE A 93 -6.85 -21.48 -9.38
N HIS A 94 -6.19 -22.54 -8.90
CA HIS A 94 -4.90 -23.00 -9.42
C HIS A 94 -5.04 -23.73 -10.77
N LYS A 95 -6.22 -24.25 -11.08
CA LYS A 95 -6.50 -24.93 -12.37
C LYS A 95 -6.72 -23.92 -13.49
N SER A 96 -7.15 -22.70 -13.16
CA SER A 96 -7.27 -21.62 -14.13
C SER A 96 -5.90 -21.24 -14.71
N LYS A 97 -5.83 -21.03 -16.02
CA LYS A 97 -4.64 -20.44 -16.67
C LYS A 97 -4.59 -18.91 -16.51
N LYS A 98 -5.68 -18.30 -16.06
CA LYS A 98 -5.88 -16.85 -15.91
C LYS A 98 -5.78 -16.44 -14.45
N VAL A 99 -5.55 -15.16 -14.22
CA VAL A 99 -5.79 -14.53 -12.92
C VAL A 99 -7.29 -14.62 -12.62
N VAL A 100 -7.65 -14.95 -11.38
CA VAL A 100 -9.06 -15.02 -10.95
C VAL A 100 -9.35 -13.78 -10.12
N GLY A 101 -10.28 -12.94 -10.58
CA GLY A 101 -10.68 -11.69 -9.95
C GLY A 101 -12.05 -11.79 -9.27
N TYR A 102 -12.17 -11.17 -8.10
CA TYR A 102 -13.40 -11.09 -7.32
C TYR A 102 -13.69 -9.64 -6.93
N PHE A 103 -14.90 -9.17 -7.21
CA PHE A 103 -15.38 -7.89 -6.67
C PHE A 103 -15.73 -8.08 -5.19
N ASP A 104 -14.78 -7.79 -4.31
CA ASP A 104 -14.87 -8.05 -2.85
C ASP A 104 -15.28 -6.81 -2.04
N ASP A 105 -15.49 -5.67 -2.69
CA ASP A 105 -16.02 -4.47 -2.05
C ASP A 105 -17.37 -4.78 -1.39
N ASN A 106 -17.50 -4.41 -0.12
CA ASN A 106 -18.69 -4.65 0.70
C ASN A 106 -18.81 -3.56 1.77
N VAL A 107 -19.91 -3.54 2.50
CA VAL A 107 -20.11 -2.65 3.64
C VAL A 107 -18.98 -2.84 4.65
N LYS A 108 -18.37 -1.73 5.07
CA LYS A 108 -17.31 -1.70 6.09
C LYS A 108 -17.88 -2.20 7.42
N LEU A 109 -17.55 -3.43 7.83
CA LEU A 109 -17.93 -3.93 9.15
C LEU A 109 -16.99 -3.35 10.22
N LEU A 110 -17.44 -2.35 10.98
CA LEU A 110 -16.64 -1.60 11.95
C LEU A 110 -16.63 -2.35 13.28
N LEU A 111 -15.49 -2.91 13.67
CA LEU A 111 -15.34 -3.71 14.88
C LEU A 111 -14.56 -2.96 15.95
N PHE A 112 -15.14 -2.89 17.15
CA PHE A 112 -14.48 -2.36 18.34
C PHE A 112 -14.90 -3.17 19.57
N ASN A 113 -13.92 -3.71 20.30
CA ASN A 113 -14.14 -4.58 21.47
C ASN A 113 -15.12 -5.73 21.20
N GLY A 114 -15.00 -6.37 20.04
CA GLY A 114 -15.85 -7.48 19.63
C GLY A 114 -17.29 -7.10 19.28
N GLN A 115 -17.62 -5.80 19.23
CA GLN A 115 -18.93 -5.30 18.84
C GLN A 115 -18.87 -4.59 17.49
N SER A 116 -19.93 -4.75 16.69
CA SER A 116 -20.10 -3.98 15.45
C SER A 116 -20.70 -2.60 15.75
N TYR A 117 -20.08 -1.57 15.17
CA TYR A 117 -20.56 -0.19 15.17
C TYR A 117 -21.06 0.27 13.79
N THR A 118 -21.11 -0.64 12.82
CA THR A 118 -21.63 -0.35 11.47
C THR A 118 -23.08 0.08 11.53
N ASN A 119 -23.41 1.14 10.80
CA ASN A 119 -24.75 1.73 10.70
C ASN A 119 -25.37 2.04 12.08
N ASN A 120 -24.54 2.31 13.09
CA ASN A 120 -25.04 2.56 14.44
C ASN A 120 -25.78 3.91 14.50
N SER A 121 -27.08 3.88 14.77
CA SER A 121 -27.95 5.07 14.75
C SER A 121 -27.58 6.14 15.79
N LYS A 122 -26.91 5.75 16.89
CA LYS A 122 -26.46 6.66 17.94
C LYS A 122 -25.17 7.36 17.55
N PHE A 123 -24.18 6.62 17.04
CA PHE A 123 -22.85 7.16 16.78
C PHE A 123 -22.66 7.69 15.35
N ARG A 124 -23.38 7.14 14.36
CA ARG A 124 -23.41 7.63 12.97
C ARG A 124 -22.02 7.85 12.38
N LEU A 125 -21.10 6.91 12.62
CA LEU A 125 -19.67 7.07 12.35
C LEU A 125 -19.39 7.27 10.86
N GLU A 126 -20.11 6.57 10.00
CA GLU A 126 -19.99 6.67 8.54
C GLU A 126 -20.34 8.08 8.04
N ILE A 127 -21.43 8.66 8.57
CA ILE A 127 -21.84 10.02 8.19
C ILE A 127 -20.82 11.05 8.66
N LEU A 128 -20.25 10.87 9.86
CA LEU A 128 -19.23 11.76 10.38
C LEU A 128 -17.89 11.60 9.64
N LEU A 129 -17.57 10.39 9.18
CA LEU A 129 -16.43 10.16 8.32
C LEU A 129 -16.61 10.92 6.99
N ASP A 130 -17.75 10.78 6.32
CA ASP A 130 -18.03 11.51 5.07
C ASP A 130 -17.94 13.04 5.28
N GLU A 131 -18.45 13.55 6.41
CA GLU A 131 -18.31 14.96 6.76
C GLU A 131 -16.84 15.36 6.95
N PHE A 132 -16.06 14.53 7.63
CA PHE A 132 -14.64 14.79 7.88
C PHE A 132 -13.81 14.72 6.59
N GLU A 133 -14.06 13.75 5.72
CA GLU A 133 -13.43 13.67 4.39
C GLU A 133 -13.71 14.97 3.61
N LYS A 134 -14.97 15.43 3.61
CA LYS A 134 -15.32 16.70 2.95
C LYS A 134 -14.68 17.91 3.62
N TYR A 135 -14.51 17.90 4.93
CA TYR A 135 -13.78 18.94 5.66
C TYR A 135 -12.33 19.02 5.20
N VAL A 136 -11.64 17.87 5.08
CA VAL A 136 -10.26 17.81 4.59
C VAL A 136 -10.17 18.31 3.15
N GLU A 137 -11.06 17.87 2.26
CA GLU A 137 -11.12 18.36 0.87
C GLU A 137 -11.26 19.90 0.82
N ASN A 138 -12.19 20.45 1.62
CA ASN A 138 -12.42 21.90 1.71
C ASN A 138 -11.25 22.67 2.30
N TYR A 139 -10.50 22.08 3.24
CA TYR A 139 -9.31 22.70 3.82
C TYR A 139 -8.26 23.00 2.73
N PHE A 140 -8.06 22.07 1.79
CA PHE A 140 -7.07 22.20 0.72
C PHE A 140 -7.56 22.96 -0.51
N PHE A 141 -8.86 23.20 -0.66
CA PHE A 141 -9.37 24.14 -1.68
C PHE A 141 -9.03 25.60 -1.38
N GLN A 142 -8.65 25.93 -0.14
CA GLN A 142 -8.24 27.28 0.23
C GLN A 142 -6.77 27.52 -0.18
N GLU A 143 -6.52 28.56 -1.01
CA GLU A 143 -5.19 28.84 -1.57
C GLU A 143 -4.10 28.93 -0.49
N GLU A 144 -4.41 29.54 0.66
CA GLU A 144 -3.51 29.70 1.81
C GLU A 144 -3.07 28.39 2.48
N ASN A 145 -3.75 27.28 2.19
CA ASN A 145 -3.46 25.96 2.73
C ASN A 145 -2.87 25.00 1.68
N LEU A 146 -2.78 25.38 0.41
CA LEU A 146 -2.25 24.51 -0.66
C LEU A 146 -0.83 23.99 -0.37
N GLN A 147 -0.03 24.79 0.33
CA GLN A 147 1.35 24.51 0.71
C GLN A 147 1.50 23.99 2.16
N LYS A 148 0.41 23.95 2.94
CA LYS A 148 0.42 23.42 4.31
C LYS A 148 -0.10 21.99 4.26
N ASP A 149 0.75 21.01 4.53
CA ASP A 149 0.33 19.61 4.58
C ASP A 149 0.51 19.04 6.00
N PRO A 150 -0.46 19.24 6.90
CA PRO A 150 -0.40 18.67 8.23
C PRO A 150 -0.64 17.16 8.19
N SER A 151 -0.37 16.48 9.30
CA SER A 151 -0.75 15.09 9.43
C SER A 151 -2.27 14.90 9.54
N LEU A 152 -2.74 13.71 9.18
CA LEU A 152 -4.16 13.34 9.30
C LEU A 152 -4.67 13.49 10.75
N LYS A 153 -3.84 13.14 11.74
CA LYS A 153 -4.18 13.36 13.16
C LYS A 153 -4.40 14.83 13.49
N TRP A 154 -3.53 15.72 13.00
CA TRP A 154 -3.63 17.15 13.28
C TRP A 154 -4.91 17.75 12.66
N ILE A 155 -5.18 17.42 11.39
CA ILE A 155 -6.37 17.96 10.71
C ILE A 155 -7.67 17.44 11.34
N PHE A 156 -7.66 16.22 11.89
CA PHE A 156 -8.77 15.66 12.67
C PHE A 156 -9.04 16.45 13.96
N LEU A 157 -7.99 16.78 14.72
CA LEU A 157 -8.16 17.61 15.91
C LEU A 157 -8.64 19.03 15.58
N LYS A 158 -8.21 19.59 14.44
CA LYS A 158 -8.71 20.88 13.95
C LYS A 158 -10.19 20.81 13.61
N TYR A 159 -10.62 19.76 12.91
CA TYR A 159 -12.03 19.50 12.61
C TYR A 159 -12.88 19.48 13.88
N ILE A 160 -12.45 18.74 14.91
CA ILE A 160 -13.14 18.70 16.20
C ILE A 160 -13.26 20.10 16.80
N ASN A 161 -12.15 20.85 16.83
CA ASN A 161 -12.11 22.17 17.45
C ASN A 161 -13.04 23.18 16.79
N GLU A 162 -13.09 23.20 15.46
CA GLU A 162 -13.95 24.12 14.70
C GLU A 162 -15.44 23.73 14.72
N ARG A 163 -15.73 22.45 14.98
CA ARG A 163 -17.08 21.89 14.96
C ARG A 163 -17.62 21.58 16.36
N LYS A 164 -16.89 21.91 17.42
CA LYS A 164 -17.19 21.55 18.82
C LYS A 164 -18.61 21.94 19.27
N HIS A 165 -19.18 23.02 18.73
CA HIS A 165 -20.54 23.45 19.07
C HIS A 165 -21.65 22.51 18.57
N TYR A 166 -21.35 21.61 17.63
CA TYR A 166 -22.26 20.54 17.18
C TYR A 166 -22.14 19.28 18.04
N PHE A 167 -21.05 19.12 18.79
CA PHE A 167 -20.76 17.95 19.64
C PHE A 167 -21.14 18.17 21.11
N LYS A 168 -22.42 18.51 21.36
CA LYS A 168 -22.94 18.84 22.70
C LYS A 168 -23.68 17.69 23.40
N ALA A 169 -23.85 16.54 22.74
CA ALA A 169 -24.58 15.43 23.30
C ALA A 169 -23.73 14.69 24.34
N SER A 170 -24.40 14.04 25.31
CA SER A 170 -23.70 13.28 26.37
C SER A 170 -22.84 12.12 25.83
N HIS A 171 -23.08 11.67 24.60
CA HIS A 171 -22.29 10.63 23.93
C HIS A 171 -21.20 11.17 22.99
N SER A 172 -21.05 12.51 22.87
CA SER A 172 -20.14 13.12 21.89
C SER A 172 -18.67 12.76 22.13
N LYS A 173 -18.21 12.64 23.39
CA LYS A 173 -16.85 12.17 23.67
C LYS A 173 -16.59 10.79 23.05
N LYS A 174 -17.43 9.80 23.39
CA LYS A 174 -17.27 8.43 22.88
C LYS A 174 -17.44 8.35 21.36
N GLN A 175 -18.33 9.18 20.80
CA GLN A 175 -18.52 9.31 19.36
C GLN A 175 -17.24 9.79 18.66
N LEU A 176 -16.60 10.85 19.18
CA LEU A 176 -15.34 11.38 18.62
C LEU A 176 -14.17 10.42 18.81
N GLU A 177 -14.10 9.70 19.93
CA GLU A 177 -13.10 8.63 20.11
C GLU A 177 -13.28 7.52 19.07
N LEU A 178 -14.51 7.00 18.89
CA LEU A 178 -14.78 5.98 17.89
C LEU A 178 -14.54 6.49 16.46
N LEU A 179 -14.90 7.73 16.17
CA LEU A 179 -14.62 8.35 14.88
C LEU A 179 -13.11 8.48 14.65
N SER A 180 -12.33 8.86 15.66
CA SER A 180 -10.87 8.95 15.54
C SER A 180 -10.24 7.61 15.18
N LEU A 181 -10.75 6.52 15.75
CA LEU A 181 -10.31 5.17 15.41
C LEU A 181 -10.76 4.77 13.99
N PHE A 182 -11.98 5.11 13.61
CA PHE A 182 -12.49 4.79 12.29
C PHE A 182 -11.74 5.55 11.18
N VAL A 183 -11.47 6.85 11.35
CA VAL A 183 -10.69 7.67 10.39
C VAL A 183 -9.36 7.01 10.02
N ARG A 184 -8.74 6.32 10.98
CA ARG A 184 -7.46 5.62 10.77
C ARG A 184 -7.57 4.37 9.89
N TYR A 185 -8.75 4.03 9.35
CA TYR A 185 -8.85 2.97 8.34
C TYR A 185 -7.96 3.25 7.12
N VAL A 186 -7.68 4.52 6.80
CA VAL A 186 -6.77 4.89 5.71
C VAL A 186 -5.32 4.48 5.99
N GLU A 187 -4.95 4.21 7.24
CA GLU A 187 -3.62 3.68 7.57
C GLU A 187 -3.35 2.35 6.85
N THR A 188 -4.39 1.53 6.62
CA THR A 188 -4.28 0.25 5.89
C THR A 188 -4.38 0.40 4.37
N TRP A 189 -4.56 1.62 3.87
CA TRP A 189 -4.42 1.95 2.44
C TRP A 189 -3.01 2.45 2.13
N HIS A 190 -2.42 3.22 3.06
CA HIS A 190 -1.12 3.86 2.88
C HIS A 190 0.05 3.10 3.51
N GLY A 191 -0.20 2.22 4.49
CA GLY A 191 0.85 1.55 5.27
C GLY A 191 1.59 2.50 6.20
N ILE A 192 0.98 3.63 6.56
CA ILE A 192 1.57 4.72 7.37
C ILE A 192 0.58 5.08 8.47
N SER A 193 1.07 5.36 9.67
CA SER A 193 0.24 5.82 10.78
C SER A 193 -0.31 7.24 10.54
N TRP A 194 -1.49 7.57 11.07
CA TRP A 194 -2.12 8.87 10.88
C TRP A 194 -1.33 10.07 11.46
N GLU A 195 -0.33 9.84 12.32
CA GLU A 195 0.60 10.87 12.79
C GLU A 195 1.55 11.35 11.69
N ASN A 196 1.90 10.45 10.76
CA ASN A 196 2.85 10.69 9.67
C ASN A 196 2.18 10.79 8.30
N LEU A 197 0.94 10.28 8.18
CA LEU A 197 0.18 10.34 6.96
C LEU A 197 -0.21 11.79 6.64
N SER A 198 0.17 12.24 5.44
CA SER A 198 -0.27 13.51 4.86
C SER A 198 -1.80 13.59 4.84
N ALA A 199 -2.36 14.65 5.42
CA ALA A 199 -3.80 14.91 5.34
C ALA A 199 -4.24 15.15 3.89
N LYS A 200 -3.38 15.77 3.07
CA LYS A 200 -3.66 16.07 1.66
C LYS A 200 -3.87 14.83 0.81
N TYR A 201 -3.14 13.76 1.11
CA TYR A 201 -3.15 12.52 0.36
C TYR A 201 -3.87 11.35 1.08
N ALA A 202 -4.42 11.59 2.28
CA ALA A 202 -5.05 10.53 3.08
C ALA A 202 -6.29 9.92 2.41
N PHE A 203 -7.19 10.78 1.93
CA PHE A 203 -8.48 10.37 1.35
C PHE A 203 -8.39 10.41 -0.18
N MET A 204 -7.87 9.33 -0.76
CA MET A 204 -7.90 9.13 -2.20
C MET A 204 -9.21 8.43 -2.57
N HIS A 205 -9.99 9.04 -3.45
CA HIS A 205 -11.20 8.41 -3.96
C HIS A 205 -10.83 7.34 -5.00
N SER A 206 -11.24 6.10 -4.76
CA SER A 206 -11.12 5.04 -5.76
C SER A 206 -12.09 5.28 -6.91
N MET A 207 -11.61 5.07 -8.14
CA MET A 207 -12.39 5.20 -9.37
C MET A 207 -13.03 3.86 -9.72
N GLY A 208 -14.15 3.54 -9.07
CA GLY A 208 -14.87 2.28 -9.28
C GLY A 208 -14.62 1.28 -8.16
N GLN A 209 -14.78 -0.01 -8.50
CA GLN A 209 -14.64 -1.09 -7.54
C GLN A 209 -13.19 -1.59 -7.48
N ASN A 210 -12.86 -2.25 -6.38
CA ASN A 210 -11.63 -3.00 -6.22
C ASN A 210 -11.88 -4.47 -6.57
N ILE A 211 -10.90 -5.08 -7.23
CA ILE A 211 -10.95 -6.48 -7.65
C ILE A 211 -9.86 -7.23 -6.92
N LEU A 212 -10.22 -8.06 -5.94
CA LEU A 212 -9.31 -8.99 -5.29
C LEU A 212 -8.89 -10.07 -6.29
N CYS A 213 -7.60 -10.20 -6.52
CA CYS A 213 -7.03 -11.12 -7.49
C CYS A 213 -6.28 -12.26 -6.81
N PHE A 214 -6.36 -13.43 -7.44
CA PHE A 214 -5.55 -14.60 -7.12
C PHE A 214 -4.84 -15.10 -8.38
N GLY A 215 -3.56 -15.43 -8.22
CA GLY A 215 -2.70 -15.95 -9.28
C GLY A 215 -1.98 -14.87 -10.08
N PHE A 216 -1.61 -13.72 -9.50
CA PHE A 216 -0.88 -12.66 -10.22
C PHE A 216 0.44 -13.15 -10.83
N TYR A 217 1.07 -14.17 -10.26
CA TYR A 217 2.24 -14.82 -10.87
C TYR A 217 1.97 -15.30 -12.31
N LYS A 218 0.73 -15.62 -12.69
CA LYS A 218 0.34 -16.02 -14.06
C LYS A 218 0.52 -14.85 -15.03
N PHE A 219 0.09 -13.65 -14.63
CA PHE A 219 0.29 -12.43 -15.40
C PHE A 219 1.77 -12.05 -15.52
N ILE A 220 2.52 -12.14 -14.40
CA ILE A 220 3.97 -11.93 -14.40
C ILE A 220 4.68 -12.94 -15.33
N ASN A 221 4.26 -14.20 -15.31
CA ASN A 221 4.80 -15.23 -16.18
C ASN A 221 4.54 -14.93 -17.66
N TYR A 222 3.30 -14.56 -18.00
CA TYR A 222 2.93 -14.13 -19.35
C TYR A 222 3.82 -13.00 -19.85
N LEU A 223 3.93 -11.90 -19.09
CA LEU A 223 4.75 -10.75 -19.50
C LEU A 223 6.24 -11.09 -19.62
N SER A 224 6.74 -12.04 -18.84
CA SER A 224 8.16 -12.42 -18.85
C SER A 224 8.53 -13.48 -19.91
N GLU A 225 7.55 -14.01 -20.66
CA GLU A 225 7.76 -15.18 -21.51
C GLU A 225 8.81 -14.90 -22.59
N GLY A 226 9.85 -15.74 -22.63
CA GLY A 226 10.94 -15.66 -23.62
C GLY A 226 11.91 -14.48 -23.41
N ILE A 227 11.79 -13.71 -22.32
CA ILE A 227 12.74 -12.64 -21.98
C ILE A 227 13.86 -13.21 -21.10
N THR A 228 15.10 -12.81 -21.37
CA THR A 228 16.25 -13.24 -20.56
C THR A 228 16.31 -12.44 -19.26
N ILE A 229 16.23 -13.14 -18.12
CA ILE A 229 16.35 -12.57 -16.78
C ILE A 229 17.51 -13.24 -16.04
N ASN A 230 18.49 -12.46 -15.59
CA ASN A 230 19.54 -12.90 -14.69
C ASN A 230 19.12 -12.61 -13.25
N TYR A 231 18.76 -13.67 -12.53
CA TYR A 231 18.42 -13.62 -11.11
C TYR A 231 19.68 -13.56 -10.24
N ASN A 232 19.52 -13.14 -8.98
CA ASN A 232 20.60 -12.95 -8.02
C ASN A 232 21.70 -11.99 -8.49
N GLU A 233 21.37 -11.05 -9.39
CA GLU A 233 22.28 -10.04 -9.89
C GLU A 233 21.98 -8.69 -9.23
N ASN A 234 22.55 -8.47 -8.05
CA ASN A 234 22.42 -7.21 -7.34
C ASN A 234 23.23 -6.10 -8.04
N VAL A 235 22.53 -5.13 -8.64
CA VAL A 235 23.15 -3.96 -9.27
C VAL A 235 23.53 -2.94 -8.21
N SER A 236 24.84 -2.78 -7.99
CA SER A 236 25.41 -1.90 -6.97
C SER A 236 26.08 -0.65 -7.53
N SER A 237 26.40 -0.65 -8.83
CA SER A 237 27.01 0.50 -9.51
C SER A 237 26.57 0.64 -10.96
N ILE A 238 26.37 1.89 -11.37
CA ILE A 238 26.07 2.27 -12.75
C ILE A 238 26.91 3.49 -13.11
N VAL A 239 27.74 3.35 -14.15
CA VAL A 239 28.64 4.41 -14.62
C VAL A 239 28.37 4.67 -16.10
N LYS A 240 28.11 5.92 -16.45
CA LYS A 240 28.06 6.34 -17.85
C LYS A 240 29.45 6.70 -18.37
N ARG A 241 29.90 6.05 -19.43
CA ARG A 241 31.12 6.39 -20.19
C ARG A 241 30.74 6.68 -21.63
N THR A 242 31.06 7.88 -22.11
CA THR A 242 30.67 8.38 -23.44
C THR A 242 29.17 8.14 -23.71
N ASN A 243 28.84 7.13 -24.52
CA ASN A 243 27.47 6.80 -24.95
C ASN A 243 26.96 5.47 -24.39
N GLN A 244 27.68 4.86 -23.44
CA GLN A 244 27.33 3.56 -22.88
C GLN A 244 27.25 3.61 -21.34
N TYR A 245 26.43 2.73 -20.80
CA TYR A 245 26.32 2.48 -19.36
C TYR A 245 27.06 1.19 -19.03
N ILE A 246 27.90 1.26 -18.01
CA ILE A 246 28.62 0.12 -17.44
C ILE A 246 27.98 -0.19 -16.10
N ILE A 247 27.53 -1.44 -15.92
CA ILE A 247 26.81 -1.90 -14.74
C ILE A 247 27.68 -2.94 -14.02
N ASN A 248 27.97 -2.73 -12.73
CA ASN A 248 28.82 -3.60 -11.90
C ASN A 248 30.19 -3.96 -12.52
N ASP A 249 30.73 -3.12 -13.40
CA ASP A 249 31.93 -3.43 -14.20
C ASP A 249 31.86 -4.78 -14.96
N LYS A 250 30.65 -5.27 -15.22
CA LYS A 250 30.36 -6.59 -15.80
C LYS A 250 29.52 -6.51 -17.07
N TYR A 251 28.54 -5.61 -17.10
CA TYR A 251 27.65 -5.44 -18.24
C TYR A 251 27.86 -4.08 -18.92
N VAL A 252 27.62 -4.04 -20.23
CA VAL A 252 27.63 -2.81 -21.03
C VAL A 252 26.35 -2.72 -21.85
N THR A 253 25.75 -1.53 -21.88
CA THR A 253 24.55 -1.25 -22.67
C THR A 253 24.54 0.17 -23.22
N GLU A 254 23.79 0.40 -24.29
CA GLU A 254 23.47 1.74 -24.79
C GLU A 254 22.27 2.34 -24.04
N ASN A 255 21.36 1.48 -23.54
CA ASN A 255 20.13 1.88 -22.87
C ASN A 255 20.02 1.15 -21.52
N CYS A 256 19.96 1.93 -20.44
CA CYS A 256 19.79 1.41 -19.08
C CYS A 256 18.49 1.96 -18.50
N ILE A 257 17.54 1.08 -18.16
CA ILE A 257 16.27 1.43 -17.53
C ILE A 257 16.28 0.86 -16.11
N ILE A 258 15.94 1.68 -15.12
CA ILE A 258 16.01 1.31 -13.71
C ILE A 258 14.60 1.37 -13.14
N SER A 259 14.13 0.25 -12.60
CA SER A 259 12.81 0.15 -11.98
C SER A 259 12.88 -0.41 -10.55
N VAL A 260 14.02 -0.23 -9.87
CA VAL A 260 14.15 -0.63 -8.47
C VAL A 260 13.16 0.17 -7.61
N PRO A 261 12.67 -0.40 -6.49
CA PRO A 261 11.85 0.35 -5.55
C PRO A 261 12.55 1.63 -5.09
N GLN A 262 11.78 2.68 -4.82
CA GLN A 262 12.31 3.97 -4.39
C GLN A 262 13.24 3.86 -3.17
N SER A 263 12.91 2.98 -2.22
CA SER A 263 13.73 2.70 -1.03
C SER A 263 15.11 2.13 -1.35
N CYS A 264 15.26 1.40 -2.45
CA CYS A 264 16.51 0.77 -2.88
C CYS A 264 17.33 1.64 -3.83
N PHE A 265 16.77 2.72 -4.36
CA PHE A 265 17.44 3.56 -5.36
C PHE A 265 18.77 4.14 -4.83
N ASN A 266 18.80 4.52 -3.55
CA ASN A 266 19.99 5.07 -2.89
C ASN A 266 21.09 4.02 -2.62
N GLU A 267 20.81 2.73 -2.80
CA GLU A 267 21.80 1.67 -2.64
C GLU A 267 22.68 1.51 -3.90
N ILE A 268 22.23 2.04 -5.05
CA ILE A 268 22.98 2.02 -6.30
C ILE A 268 23.91 3.22 -6.35
N LYS A 269 25.21 2.96 -6.58
CA LYS A 269 26.20 4.02 -6.78
C LYS A 269 26.16 4.50 -8.23
N PHE A 270 25.70 5.73 -8.42
CA PHE A 270 25.76 6.44 -9.69
C PHE A 270 26.98 7.35 -9.76
N ASN A 271 27.58 7.52 -10.94
CA ASN A 271 28.55 8.60 -11.13
C ASN A 271 27.85 9.98 -11.17
N ASP A 272 28.57 11.04 -10.76
CA ASP A 272 28.01 12.37 -10.44
C ASP A 272 27.14 13.01 -11.54
N ASN A 273 27.30 12.58 -12.80
CA ASN A 273 26.60 13.15 -13.94
C ASN A 273 25.31 12.42 -14.33
N LEU A 274 24.90 11.36 -13.63
CA LEU A 274 23.68 10.60 -13.93
C LEU A 274 22.45 11.04 -13.14
N ILE A 275 22.65 11.59 -11.95
CA ILE A 275 21.57 12.04 -11.07
C ILE A 275 21.72 13.54 -10.85
N ASN A 276 20.78 14.33 -11.38
CA ASN A 276 20.76 15.77 -11.16
C ASN A 276 20.25 16.12 -9.75
N GLN A 277 20.48 17.36 -9.33
CA GLN A 277 20.10 17.84 -8.01
C GLN A 277 18.57 17.84 -7.81
N GLU A 278 17.81 18.16 -8.85
CA GLU A 278 16.34 18.15 -8.80
C GLU A 278 15.77 16.78 -8.46
N LEU A 279 16.34 15.70 -9.00
CA LEU A 279 15.94 14.33 -8.67
C LEU A 279 16.25 14.03 -7.20
N LYS A 280 17.45 14.39 -6.71
CA LYS A 280 17.82 14.18 -5.30
C LYS A 280 16.86 14.91 -4.36
N GLU A 281 16.60 16.19 -4.62
CA GLU A 281 15.68 17.00 -3.82
C GLU A 281 14.23 16.49 -3.86
N SER A 282 13.82 15.88 -4.96
CA SER A 282 12.49 15.26 -5.07
C SER A 282 12.41 13.98 -4.25
N TYR A 283 13.48 13.17 -4.24
CA TYR A 283 13.58 11.97 -3.40
C TYR A 283 13.51 12.30 -1.90
N ASP A 284 14.14 13.39 -1.46
CA ASP A 284 14.15 13.80 -0.04
C ASP A 284 12.77 14.21 0.49
N LYS A 285 11.82 14.52 -0.39
CA LYS A 285 10.43 14.90 -0.04
C LYS A 285 9.47 13.71 0.00
N LEU A 286 9.93 12.53 -0.41
CA LEU A 286 9.09 11.34 -0.53
C LEU A 286 9.40 10.35 0.60
N HIS A 287 8.35 9.82 1.20
CA HIS A 287 8.42 8.69 2.13
C HIS A 287 7.76 7.47 1.51
N TYR A 288 8.05 6.30 2.06
CA TYR A 288 7.40 5.05 1.69
C TYR A 288 6.67 4.45 2.90
N GLY A 289 5.46 3.96 2.67
CA GLY A 289 4.71 3.22 3.68
C GLY A 289 5.13 1.76 3.75
N SER A 290 4.86 1.14 4.90
CA SER A 290 5.09 -0.27 5.18
C SER A 290 3.76 -0.97 5.41
N LEU A 291 3.06 -1.30 4.32
CA LEU A 291 1.85 -2.10 4.36
C LEU A 291 2.22 -3.57 4.48
N GLY A 292 1.83 -4.20 5.59
CA GLY A 292 2.12 -5.59 5.91
C GLY A 292 0.92 -6.49 5.69
N LYS A 293 1.18 -7.81 5.66
CA LYS A 293 0.15 -8.84 5.53
C LYS A 293 0.36 -9.97 6.53
N ILE A 294 -0.72 -10.35 7.20
CA ILE A 294 -0.80 -11.58 7.99
C ILE A 294 -1.85 -12.46 7.34
N ILE A 295 -1.53 -13.74 7.16
CA ILE A 295 -2.47 -14.73 6.66
C ILE A 295 -2.71 -15.71 7.79
N ILE A 296 -3.97 -15.85 8.20
CA ILE A 296 -4.39 -16.82 9.21
C ILE A 296 -5.25 -17.85 8.51
N GLU A 297 -4.77 -19.10 8.47
CA GLU A 297 -5.55 -20.26 8.05
C GLU A 297 -6.18 -20.91 9.28
N LEU A 298 -7.47 -21.16 9.25
CA LEU A 298 -8.23 -21.76 10.34
C LEU A 298 -8.66 -23.18 9.96
N ASP A 299 -8.76 -24.07 10.95
CA ASP A 299 -9.16 -25.47 10.71
C ASP A 299 -10.66 -25.63 10.40
N LYS A 300 -11.47 -24.60 10.66
CA LYS A 300 -12.93 -24.66 10.61
C LYS A 300 -13.50 -23.43 9.93
N ASP A 301 -14.57 -23.67 9.20
CA ASP A 301 -15.41 -22.62 8.68
C ASP A 301 -15.99 -21.78 9.81
N PHE A 302 -16.13 -20.48 9.56
CA PHE A 302 -16.73 -19.52 10.49
C PHE A 302 -17.96 -18.83 9.88
N ASP A 303 -18.94 -18.52 10.74
CA ASP A 303 -20.22 -17.95 10.31
C ASP A 303 -20.11 -16.43 10.14
N LEU A 304 -19.54 -16.01 9.01
CA LEU A 304 -19.40 -14.61 8.64
C LEU A 304 -19.43 -14.45 7.11
N GLU A 305 -20.39 -13.66 6.62
CA GLU A 305 -20.55 -13.40 5.18
C GLU A 305 -19.85 -12.11 4.71
N ASN A 306 -19.57 -11.17 5.63
CA ASN A 306 -18.88 -9.94 5.27
C ASN A 306 -17.45 -10.23 4.79
N THR A 307 -17.11 -9.70 3.61
CA THR A 307 -15.77 -9.84 3.00
C THR A 307 -14.74 -8.92 3.67
N ARG A 308 -15.16 -7.77 4.21
CA ARG A 308 -14.26 -6.75 4.76
C ARG A 308 -14.69 -6.31 6.16
N LEU A 309 -13.77 -6.48 7.10
CA LEU A 309 -13.93 -6.07 8.49
C LEU A 309 -12.84 -5.07 8.83
N TYR A 310 -13.22 -3.99 9.48
CA TYR A 310 -12.32 -2.94 9.93
C TYR A 310 -12.23 -3.02 11.45
N HIS A 311 -11.18 -3.68 11.93
CA HIS A 311 -10.82 -3.63 13.32
C HIS A 311 -10.29 -2.23 13.64
N MET A 312 -10.98 -1.51 14.53
CA MET A 312 -10.68 -0.10 14.77
C MET A 312 -9.51 0.13 15.74
N GLY A 313 -9.02 -0.92 16.41
CA GLY A 313 -7.97 -0.81 17.42
C GLY A 313 -8.49 -0.30 18.77
N GLN A 314 -7.59 0.27 19.58
CA GLN A 314 -7.89 0.88 20.87
C GLN A 314 -7.57 2.37 20.86
N ILE A 315 -8.32 3.13 21.66
CA ILE A 315 -8.03 4.54 21.87
C ILE A 315 -6.81 4.67 22.77
N LYS A 316 -5.75 5.31 22.27
CA LYS A 316 -4.58 5.62 23.10
C LYS A 316 -4.99 6.66 24.16
N PRO A 317 -4.53 6.54 25.42
CA PRO A 317 -4.87 7.51 26.47
C PRO A 317 -4.60 8.96 26.04
N ASN A 318 -3.46 9.20 25.38
CA ASN A 318 -3.11 10.52 24.87
C ASN A 318 -4.07 11.03 23.78
N ASP A 319 -4.58 10.17 22.90
CA ASP A 319 -5.53 10.58 21.86
C ASP A 319 -6.86 11.02 22.47
N SER A 320 -7.34 10.31 23.51
CA SER A 320 -8.54 10.72 24.27
C SER A 320 -8.36 12.12 24.91
N VAL A 321 -7.19 12.38 25.51
CA VAL A 321 -6.85 13.69 26.10
C VAL A 321 -6.79 14.78 25.02
N LEU A 322 -6.21 14.51 23.85
CA LEU A 322 -6.13 15.47 22.76
C LEU A 322 -7.52 15.80 22.19
N ILE A 323 -8.41 14.81 22.08
CA ILE A 323 -9.81 15.03 21.67
C ILE A 323 -10.53 15.93 22.68
N GLU A 324 -10.35 15.70 23.99
CA GLU A 324 -10.93 16.56 25.03
C GLU A 324 -10.40 18.00 24.95
N LYS A 325 -9.09 18.18 24.75
CA LYS A 325 -8.48 19.50 24.56
C LYS A 325 -9.02 20.20 23.31
N ALA A 326 -9.15 19.49 22.19
CA ALA A 326 -9.73 20.06 20.97
C ALA A 326 -11.18 20.52 21.19
N MET A 327 -11.93 19.83 22.04
CA MET A 327 -13.30 20.20 22.45
C MET A 327 -13.36 21.35 23.45
N SER A 328 -12.26 21.69 24.13
CA SER A 328 -12.21 22.75 25.14
C SER A 328 -12.19 24.16 24.54
N ASP A 329 -12.32 25.17 25.39
CA ASP A 329 -12.22 26.58 24.98
C ASP A 329 -10.79 27.03 24.71
N ASP A 330 -9.78 26.37 25.29
CA ASP A 330 -8.36 26.59 25.00
C ASP A 330 -7.97 26.13 23.59
N GLY A 331 -8.78 25.22 23.01
CA GLY A 331 -8.73 24.80 21.62
C GLY A 331 -7.42 24.17 21.13
N ILE A 332 -7.24 24.09 19.82
CA ILE A 332 -6.06 23.47 19.19
C ILE A 332 -4.79 24.30 19.36
N GLU A 333 -4.88 25.61 19.63
CA GLU A 333 -3.72 26.49 19.85
C GLU A 333 -2.93 26.12 21.12
N SER A 334 -3.60 25.50 22.10
CA SER A 334 -2.97 24.92 23.29
C SER A 334 -2.19 23.62 23.00
N ILE A 335 -2.45 22.98 21.84
CA ILE A 335 -1.80 21.75 21.39
C ILE A 335 -0.57 22.15 20.56
N THR A 336 0.56 22.33 21.23
CA THR A 336 1.80 22.69 20.54
C THR A 336 2.29 21.58 19.62
N THR A 337 2.93 21.92 18.50
CA THR A 337 3.62 20.96 17.63
C THR A 337 4.61 20.09 18.42
N LYS A 338 5.24 20.68 19.45
CA LYS A 338 6.10 19.96 20.39
C LYS A 338 5.33 18.91 21.20
N SER A 339 4.12 19.18 21.68
CA SER A 339 3.29 18.18 22.38
C SER A 339 2.82 17.03 21.48
N LEU A 340 2.60 17.31 20.18
CA LEU A 340 2.28 16.27 19.19
C LEU A 340 3.52 15.42 18.87
N ILE A 341 4.69 16.05 18.71
CA ILE A 341 5.98 15.36 18.50
C ILE A 341 6.43 14.60 19.75
N GLU A 342 6.23 15.13 20.96
CA GLU A 342 6.55 14.45 22.21
C GLU A 342 5.63 13.26 22.44
N SER A 343 4.34 13.34 22.05
CA SER A 343 3.44 12.19 22.07
C SER A 343 3.82 11.06 21.11
N TYR A 344 4.67 11.35 20.13
CA TYR A 344 5.23 10.36 19.22
C TYR A 344 6.48 9.69 19.80
N ASN A 345 7.30 10.44 20.56
CA ASN A 345 8.56 9.96 21.12
C ASN A 345 8.43 9.24 22.48
N THR A 346 7.25 9.23 23.09
CA THR A 346 6.99 8.41 24.28
C THR A 346 6.76 6.95 23.88
N ASN A 347 7.34 6.01 24.63
CA ASN A 347 7.25 4.55 24.41
C ASN A 347 5.81 3.96 24.32
N GLU A 348 4.76 4.77 24.51
CA GLU A 348 3.36 4.42 24.24
C GLU A 348 3.04 4.27 22.73
N GLY A 349 3.95 4.70 21.84
CA GLY A 349 3.84 4.59 20.39
C GLY A 349 4.42 3.31 19.77
N ASN A 350 5.12 2.47 20.53
CA ASN A 350 5.76 1.27 19.98
C ASN A 350 4.79 0.09 19.96
N ALA A 351 4.54 -0.45 18.78
CA ALA A 351 3.85 -1.73 18.65
C ALA A 351 4.71 -2.83 19.31
N THR A 352 4.03 -3.74 20.02
CA THR A 352 4.58 -4.94 20.67
C THR A 352 3.66 -6.13 20.37
N LEU A 353 4.14 -7.35 20.60
CA LEU A 353 3.32 -8.55 20.40
C LEU A 353 2.09 -8.61 21.33
N GLU A 354 2.10 -7.83 22.41
CA GLU A 354 1.01 -7.77 23.39
C GLU A 354 -0.07 -6.76 23.00
N ASN A 355 0.27 -5.75 22.20
CA ASN A 355 -0.61 -4.61 21.89
C ASN A 355 -0.75 -4.32 20.39
N PHE A 356 -0.26 -5.17 19.48
CA PHE A 356 -0.37 -4.92 18.04
C PHE A 356 -1.83 -4.82 17.58
N CYS A 357 -2.75 -5.53 18.25
CA CYS A 357 -4.20 -5.41 18.05
C CYS A 357 -4.78 -4.09 18.59
N ASP A 358 -4.01 -3.17 19.16
CA ASP A 358 -4.49 -1.83 19.50
C ASP A 358 -4.48 -0.89 18.29
N TRP A 359 -3.93 -1.35 17.16
CA TRP A 359 -3.87 -0.61 15.91
C TRP A 359 -5.01 -1.01 14.98
N PRO A 360 -5.45 -0.11 14.07
CA PRO A 360 -6.48 -0.45 13.12
C PRO A 360 -5.95 -1.46 12.10
N MET A 361 -6.81 -2.39 11.69
CA MET A 361 -6.48 -3.43 10.71
C MET A 361 -7.65 -3.64 9.75
N LEU A 362 -7.33 -3.91 8.49
CA LEU A 362 -8.30 -4.41 7.52
C LEU A 362 -8.19 -5.93 7.49
N ILE A 363 -9.28 -6.60 7.85
CA ILE A 363 -9.39 -8.05 7.80
C ILE A 363 -10.28 -8.40 6.60
N VAL A 364 -9.75 -9.22 5.71
CA VAL A 364 -10.42 -9.70 4.52
C VAL A 364 -10.75 -11.18 4.72
N ASN A 365 -12.05 -11.47 4.68
CA ASN A 365 -12.61 -12.79 4.86
C ASN A 365 -12.58 -13.56 3.53
N HIS A 366 -11.52 -14.34 3.32
CA HIS A 366 -11.40 -15.17 2.13
C HIS A 366 -12.45 -16.30 2.11
N GLN A 367 -13.02 -16.73 3.23
CA GLN A 367 -14.04 -17.78 3.22
C GLN A 367 -15.28 -17.35 2.44
N SER A 368 -15.75 -16.12 2.65
CA SER A 368 -16.87 -15.56 1.88
C SER A 368 -16.58 -15.38 0.37
N ILE A 369 -15.31 -15.42 -0.04
CA ILE A 369 -14.88 -15.13 -1.41
C ILE A 369 -14.53 -16.41 -2.17
N ILE A 370 -13.67 -17.24 -1.57
CA ILE A 370 -13.06 -18.44 -2.17
C ILE A 370 -13.42 -19.74 -1.44
N SER A 371 -14.33 -19.68 -0.46
CA SER A 371 -14.79 -20.84 0.34
C SER A 371 -13.65 -21.58 1.06
N LYS A 372 -12.61 -20.85 1.49
CA LYS A 372 -11.54 -21.38 2.34
C LYS A 372 -11.46 -20.56 3.63
N PRO A 373 -11.40 -21.17 4.83
CA PRO A 373 -11.37 -20.47 6.12
C PRO A 373 -10.03 -19.74 6.36
N ILE A 374 -9.82 -18.66 5.60
CA ILE A 374 -8.63 -17.81 5.63
C ILE A 374 -9.05 -16.37 5.97
N LEU A 375 -8.25 -15.73 6.80
CA LEU A 375 -8.27 -14.29 7.01
C LEU A 375 -6.97 -13.69 6.50
N LEU A 376 -7.07 -12.74 5.57
CA LEU A 376 -5.97 -11.86 5.18
C LEU A 376 -6.08 -10.56 5.97
N ILE A 377 -5.07 -10.21 6.75
CA ILE A 377 -5.06 -9.01 7.59
C ILE A 377 -4.00 -8.05 7.07
N LEU A 378 -4.40 -6.83 6.74
CA LEU A 378 -3.47 -5.75 6.40
C LEU A 378 -3.09 -4.96 7.66
N THR A 379 -1.80 -4.64 7.75
CA THR A 379 -1.20 -3.83 8.83
C THR A 379 -0.38 -2.68 8.25
N GLN A 380 0.02 -1.76 9.10
CA GLN A 380 0.75 -0.53 8.80
C GLN A 380 1.96 -0.39 9.73
N GLU A 381 2.88 0.52 9.41
CA GLU A 381 3.93 0.91 10.34
C GLU A 381 3.34 1.52 11.63
N PRO A 382 3.80 1.14 12.85
CA PRO A 382 4.95 0.28 13.17
C PRO A 382 4.62 -1.21 13.34
N VAL A 383 3.36 -1.60 13.23
CA VAL A 383 2.92 -3.00 13.41
C VAL A 383 3.53 -3.92 12.37
N THR A 384 3.59 -3.50 11.11
CA THR A 384 4.22 -4.28 10.02
C THR A 384 5.64 -4.65 10.37
N SER A 385 6.51 -3.66 10.65
CA SER A 385 7.91 -3.91 10.98
C SER A 385 8.11 -4.77 12.22
N LEU A 386 7.28 -4.58 13.25
CA LEU A 386 7.29 -5.44 14.44
C LEU A 386 7.01 -6.90 14.07
N LEU A 387 5.89 -7.14 13.38
CA LEU A 387 5.40 -8.49 13.11
C LEU A 387 6.34 -9.21 12.15
N GLU A 388 6.76 -8.53 11.08
CA GLU A 388 7.74 -9.10 10.14
C GLU A 388 9.03 -9.46 10.87
N LYS A 389 9.57 -8.59 11.73
CA LYS A 389 10.79 -8.92 12.49
C LYS A 389 10.59 -10.06 13.49
N SER A 390 9.42 -10.16 14.11
CA SER A 390 9.13 -11.14 15.16
C SER A 390 8.80 -12.53 14.61
N PHE A 391 8.18 -12.57 13.43
CA PHE A 391 7.71 -13.78 12.76
C PHE A 391 8.46 -14.09 11.46
N SER A 392 9.55 -13.37 11.18
CA SER A 392 10.53 -13.75 10.16
C SER A 392 11.05 -15.15 10.48
N ILE A 393 10.40 -16.16 9.92
CA ILE A 393 11.06 -17.41 9.59
C ILE A 393 12.15 -16.98 8.61
N SER A 394 13.42 -17.17 8.97
CA SER A 394 14.54 -16.93 8.04
C SER A 394 14.16 -17.48 6.66
N PRO A 395 14.39 -16.71 5.58
CA PRO A 395 14.12 -17.17 4.23
C PRO A 395 14.81 -18.50 3.92
#